data_AF-A0A6L8EBP7-F1
#
_entry.id   AF-A0A6L8EBP7-F1
#
_cell.length_a   1.000
_cell.length_b   1.000
_cell.length_c   1.000
_cell.angle_alpha   90.00
_cell.angle_beta   90.00
_cell.angle_gamma   90.00
#
_symmetry.space_group_name_H-M   'P 1'
#
loop_
_entity.id
_entity.type
_entity.pdbx_description
1 polymer ?
#
loop_
_entity_poly.entity_id
_entity_poly.type
_entity_poly.pdbx_seq_one_letter_code
_entity_poly.pdbx_strand_id
1 'polypeptide(L)' 'MPRFQRKIIYQALLCGLFAGSAGGALAQDAPVTDEDATVTYPASFFMQFEPFSVNDMLDRIPGINIARQG' A
#
# COMPACT_ATOMS: atom_id res chain seq x y z
N MET A 1 2.66 35.66 -37.34
CA MET A 1 2.96 34.23 -37.08
C MET A 1 1.74 33.38 -37.44
N PRO A 2 1.87 32.32 -38.25
CA PRO A 2 0.71 31.58 -38.78
C PRO A 2 0.03 30.75 -37.69
N ARG A 3 -1.31 30.84 -37.61
CA ARG A 3 -2.18 30.22 -36.57
C ARG A 3 -2.05 28.69 -36.45
N PHE A 4 -1.48 28.04 -37.47
CA PHE A 4 -1.24 26.60 -37.53
C PHE A 4 -0.16 26.13 -36.54
N GLN A 5 0.89 26.93 -36.33
CA GLN A 5 2.01 26.53 -35.47
C GLN A 5 1.68 26.60 -33.97
N ARG A 6 0.74 27.45 -33.57
CA ARG A 6 0.26 27.52 -32.19
C ARG A 6 -0.44 26.22 -31.76
N LYS A 7 -1.24 25.60 -32.64
CA LYS A 7 -1.97 24.36 -32.33
C LYS A 7 -1.04 23.18 -32.09
N ILE A 8 0.03 23.09 -32.88
CA ILE A 8 1.06 22.04 -32.75
C ILE A 8 1.79 22.17 -31.41
N ILE A 9 2.09 23.40 -30.98
CA ILE A 9 2.73 23.66 -29.68
C ILE A 9 1.79 23.29 -28.52
N TYR A 10 0.50 23.65 -28.60
CA TYR A 10 -0.47 23.26 -27.56
C TYR A 10 -0.66 21.74 -27.48
N GLN A 11 -0.71 21.04 -28.62
CA GLN A 11 -0.77 19.57 -28.63
C GLN A 11 0.49 18.92 -28.06
N ALA A 12 1.68 19.44 -28.40
CA ALA A 12 2.94 18.93 -27.85
C ALA A 12 3.03 19.14 -26.33
N LEU A 13 2.57 20.30 -25.82
CA LEU A 13 2.49 20.57 -24.38
C LEU A 13 1.47 19.67 -23.66
N LEU A 14 0.32 19.39 -24.29
CA LEU A 14 -0.71 18.52 -23.72
C LEU A 14 -0.24 17.05 -23.64
N CYS A 15 0.45 16.56 -24.66
CA CYS A 15 1.03 15.21 -24.67
C CYS A 15 2.19 15.06 -23.67
N GLY A 16 3.02 16.09 -23.51
CA GLY A 16 4.13 16.09 -22.54
C GLY A 16 3.65 16.00 -21.09
N LEU A 17 2.49 16.56 -20.76
CA LEU A 17 1.92 16.52 -19.40
C LEU A 17 1.37 15.12 -19.02
N PHE A 18 0.92 14.33 -20.00
CA PHE A 18 0.31 13.02 -19.76
C PHE A 18 1.34 11.88 -19.64
N ALA A 19 2.56 12.06 -20.16
CA ALA A 19 3.60 11.02 -20.16
C ALA A 19 4.35 10.86 -18.82
N GLY A 20 4.08 11.71 -17.83
CA GLY A 20 4.81 11.75 -16.55
C GLY A 20 4.28 10.80 -15.45
N SER A 21 3.13 10.16 -15.64
CA SER A 21 2.49 9.34 -14.59
C SER A 21 2.61 7.83 -14.83
N ALA A 22 3.78 7.36 -15.27
CA ALA A 22 4.16 5.96 -15.09
C ALA A 22 4.96 5.84 -13.78
N GLY A 23 4.35 6.26 -12.67
CA GLY A 23 4.84 5.86 -11.35
C GLY A 23 4.75 4.35 -11.31
N GLY A 24 5.91 3.68 -11.25
CA GLY A 24 5.96 2.23 -11.22
C GLY A 24 4.99 1.73 -10.17
N ALA A 25 4.03 0.91 -10.58
CA ALA A 25 3.34 0.07 -9.63
C ALA A 25 4.42 -0.88 -9.10
N LEU A 26 4.99 -0.56 -7.93
CA LEU A 26 5.67 -1.53 -7.09
C LEU A 26 4.55 -2.48 -6.66
N ALA A 27 4.20 -3.39 -7.57
CA ALA A 27 3.24 -4.42 -7.35
C ALA A 27 3.69 -5.15 -6.09
N GLN A 28 2.74 -5.31 -5.18
CA GLN A 28 2.93 -5.92 -3.87
C GLN A 28 3.84 -7.14 -4.00
N ASP A 29 4.77 -7.32 -3.06
CA ASP A 29 5.52 -8.57 -2.96
C ASP A 29 4.54 -9.73 -3.12
N ALA A 30 4.91 -10.70 -3.95
CA ALA A 30 4.05 -11.84 -4.25
C ALA A 30 3.55 -12.44 -2.92
N PRO A 31 2.26 -12.82 -2.83
CA PRO A 31 1.73 -13.37 -1.59
C PRO A 31 2.62 -14.52 -1.15
N VAL A 32 3.15 -14.43 0.06
CA VAL A 32 3.89 -15.52 0.69
C VAL A 32 2.92 -16.70 0.78
N THR A 33 3.11 -17.67 -0.12
CA THR A 33 2.35 -18.93 -0.18
C THR A 33 3.07 -20.04 0.59
N ASP A 34 4.07 -19.65 1.38
CA ASP A 34 4.84 -20.55 2.23
C ASP A 34 3.91 -21.13 3.31
N GLU A 35 3.82 -22.45 3.35
CA GLU A 35 3.00 -23.20 4.31
C GLU A 35 3.51 -23.01 5.76
N ASP A 36 4.73 -22.49 5.93
CA ASP A 36 5.35 -22.14 7.21
C ASP A 36 5.27 -20.63 7.54
N ALA A 37 4.31 -19.88 6.97
CA ALA A 37 4.08 -18.47 7.28
C ALA A 37 3.47 -18.22 8.69
N THR A 38 3.96 -18.93 9.71
CA THR A 38 3.60 -18.69 11.11
C THR A 38 4.47 -17.58 11.68
N VAL A 39 3.86 -16.48 12.11
CA VAL A 39 4.55 -15.38 12.79
C VAL A 39 4.26 -15.45 14.29
N THR A 40 5.30 -15.57 15.11
CA THR A 40 5.18 -15.58 16.58
C THR A 40 5.50 -14.20 17.15
N TYR A 41 4.55 -13.62 17.89
CA TYR A 41 4.73 -12.34 18.59
C TYR A 41 4.96 -12.58 20.08
N PRO A 42 6.16 -12.27 20.62
CA PRO A 42 6.42 -12.42 22.05
C PRO A 42 5.63 -11.39 22.87
N ALA A 43 5.38 -11.68 24.16
CA ALA A 43 4.66 -10.76 25.04
C ALA A 43 5.32 -9.36 25.13
N SER A 44 6.65 -9.29 25.03
CA SER A 44 7.42 -8.03 25.05
C SER A 44 7.09 -7.09 23.88
N PHE A 45 6.69 -7.61 22.72
CA PHE A 45 6.24 -6.79 21.58
C PHE A 45 5.07 -5.88 21.97
N PHE A 46 4.20 -6.39 22.84
CA PHE A 46 2.97 -5.70 23.22
C PHE A 46 3.14 -4.67 24.33
N MET A 47 4.25 -4.67 25.08
CA MET A 47 4.46 -3.78 26.23
C MET A 47 4.28 -2.29 25.91
N GLN A 48 4.66 -1.88 24.70
CA GLN A 48 4.55 -0.49 24.24
C GLN A 48 3.10 -0.03 24.03
N PHE A 49 2.16 -0.96 23.95
CA PHE A 49 0.75 -0.68 23.72
C PHE A 49 -0.08 -0.73 25.02
N GLU A 50 0.58 -0.97 26.15
CA GLU A 50 -0.05 -1.05 27.49
C GLU A 50 -1.31 -1.94 27.49
N PRO A 51 -1.21 -3.22 27.04
CA PRO A 51 -2.38 -4.09 26.91
C PRO A 51 -2.93 -4.45 28.29
N PHE A 52 -4.25 -4.37 28.45
CA PHE A 52 -4.96 -4.80 29.66
C PHE A 52 -5.49 -6.23 29.53
N SER A 53 -5.76 -6.68 28.30
CA SER A 53 -6.32 -7.98 27.99
C SER A 53 -5.67 -8.65 26.78
N VAL A 54 -5.90 -9.96 26.60
CA VAL A 54 -5.48 -10.69 25.39
C VAL A 54 -6.13 -10.12 24.13
N ASN A 55 -7.37 -9.62 24.22
CA ASN A 55 -8.04 -9.01 23.08
C ASN A 55 -7.29 -7.75 22.59
N ASP A 56 -6.71 -6.97 23.52
CA ASP A 56 -5.93 -5.78 23.16
C ASP A 56 -4.65 -6.15 22.39
N MET A 57 -4.09 -7.33 22.67
CA MET A 57 -2.94 -7.87 21.93
C MET A 57 -3.36 -8.28 20.51
N LEU A 58 -4.51 -8.96 20.37
CA LEU A 58 -5.03 -9.40 19.07
C LEU A 58 -5.32 -8.23 18.13
N ASP A 59 -5.80 -7.10 18.65
CA ASP A 59 -6.05 -5.88 17.87
C ASP A 59 -4.76 -5.27 17.26
N ARG A 60 -3.58 -5.69 17.74
CA ARG A 60 -2.27 -5.25 17.21
C ARG A 60 -1.68 -6.19 16.18
N ILE A 61 -2.25 -7.39 15.97
CA ILE A 61 -1.73 -8.36 15.00
C ILE A 61 -2.27 -7.99 13.61
N PRO A 62 -1.39 -7.63 12.66
CA PRO A 62 -1.81 -7.33 11.29
C PRO A 62 -2.48 -8.53 10.64
N GLY A 63 -3.52 -8.29 9.83
CA GLY A 63 -4.18 -9.33 9.06
C GLY A 63 -5.19 -10.21 9.83
N ILE A 64 -5.33 -10.05 11.16
CA ILE A 64 -6.23 -10.88 11.98
C ILE A 64 -7.68 -10.35 12.12
N ASN A 65 -8.01 -9.22 11.47
CA ASN A 65 -9.33 -8.57 11.53
C ASN A 65 -10.54 -9.48 11.19
N ILE A 66 -10.31 -10.62 10.51
CA ILE A 66 -11.34 -11.46 9.91
C ILE A 66 -11.96 -12.47 10.91
N ALA A 67 -11.31 -12.81 12.03
CA ALA A 67 -11.76 -13.92 12.89
C ALA A 67 -12.74 -13.55 14.03
N ARG A 68 -13.10 -12.27 14.21
CA ARG A 68 -13.91 -11.79 15.36
C ARG A 68 -15.39 -11.55 15.05
N GLN A 69 -15.83 -11.72 13.80
CA GLN A 69 -17.25 -11.64 13.45
C GLN A 69 -17.85 -13.06 13.47
N GLY A 70 -18.59 -13.35 14.53
CA GLY A 70 -19.53 -14.46 14.61
C GLY A 70 -20.93 -14.02 14.21
#